data_AF-A0A265NB82-F1
#
_entry.id   AF-A0A265NB82-F1
#
_cell.length_a   1.000
_cell.length_b   1.000
_cell.length_c   1.000
_cell.angle_alpha   90.00
_cell.angle_beta   90.00
_cell.angle_gamma   90.00
#
_symmetry.space_group_name_H-M   'P 1'
#
loop_
_entity.id
_entity.type
_entity.pdbx_description
1 polymer ?
#
loop_
_entity_poly.entity_id
_entity_poly.type
_entity_poly.pdbx_seq_one_letter_code
_entity_poly.pdbx_strand_id
1 'polypeptide(L)'
;MTAHDQLTEGKLESLKNQLLEMKQETEKLMKNNQTDSPNDAIQELADYDNHPADMGTEQFEQERDAGLKLVRKDRMQEIENALEKIEHGTYGLSEKSGKPIPVERLEAQPTARNLVEEE
;
A
#
# COMPACT_ATOMS: atom_id res chain seq x y z
N MET A 1 26.04 -15.95 2.06
CA MET A 1 25.08 -15.98 0.95
C MET A 1 24.08 -14.87 1.20
N THR A 2 24.27 -13.73 0.56
CA THR A 2 23.33 -12.60 0.60
C THR A 2 22.19 -12.87 -0.38
N ALA A 3 20.98 -12.37 -0.10
CA ALA A 3 19.81 -12.53 -0.97
C ALA A 3 20.06 -12.05 -2.42
N HIS A 4 21.00 -11.12 -2.58
CA HIS A 4 21.48 -10.61 -3.86
C HIS A 4 22.13 -11.66 -4.78
N ASP A 5 22.50 -12.85 -4.31
CA ASP A 5 23.10 -13.88 -5.18
C ASP A 5 22.10 -14.38 -6.25
N GLN A 6 20.79 -14.22 -6.03
CA GLN A 6 19.72 -14.63 -6.95
C GLN A 6 19.11 -13.47 -7.76
N LEU A 7 19.30 -12.22 -7.33
CA LEU A 7 18.82 -11.03 -8.05
C LEU A 7 20.00 -10.39 -8.78
N THR A 8 19.96 -10.42 -10.12
CA THR A 8 20.89 -9.62 -10.92
C THR A 8 20.65 -8.13 -10.65
N GLU A 9 21.70 -7.31 -10.70
CA GLU A 9 21.62 -5.86 -10.46
C GLU A 9 20.53 -5.20 -11.33
N GLY A 10 20.38 -5.63 -12.59
CA GLY A 10 19.32 -5.14 -13.48
C GLY A 10 17.90 -5.51 -13.05
N LYS A 11 17.69 -6.70 -12.45
CA LYS A 11 16.37 -7.08 -11.91
C LYS A 11 16.04 -6.30 -10.64
N LEU A 12 17.02 -6.10 -9.76
CA LEU A 12 16.83 -5.31 -8.54
C LEU A 12 16.44 -3.86 -8.88
N GLU A 13 17.08 -3.27 -9.89
CA GLU A 13 16.74 -1.92 -10.35
C GLU A 13 15.33 -1.84 -10.94
N SER A 14 14.90 -2.83 -11.73
CA SER A 14 13.53 -2.90 -12.24
C SER A 14 12.51 -2.97 -11.09
N LEU A 15 12.73 -3.85 -10.11
CA LEU A 15 11.84 -4.02 -8.96
C LEU A 15 11.79 -2.75 -8.10
N LYS A 16 12.93 -2.08 -7.91
CA LYS A 16 13.01 -0.79 -7.22
C LYS A 16 12.19 0.29 -7.94
N ASN A 17 12.28 0.38 -9.26
CA ASN A 17 11.51 1.34 -10.04
C ASN A 17 10.00 1.03 -9.96
N GLN A 18 9.61 -0.25 -10.02
CA GLN A 18 8.21 -0.65 -9.81
C GLN A 18 7.69 -0.27 -8.43
N LEU A 19 8.49 -0.49 -7.37
CA LEU A 19 8.15 -0.06 -6.00
C LEU A 19 7.97 1.46 -5.90
N LEU A 20 8.83 2.23 -6.57
CA LEU A 20 8.75 3.68 -6.58
C LEU A 20 7.48 4.18 -7.31
N GLU A 21 7.13 3.57 -8.43
CA GLU A 21 5.91 3.88 -9.16
C GLU A 21 4.66 3.57 -8.31
N MET A 22 4.61 2.40 -7.68
CA MET A 22 3.52 2.05 -6.75
C MET A 22 3.45 3.00 -5.55
N LYS A 23 4.59 3.46 -5.03
CA LYS A 23 4.63 4.47 -3.96
C LYS A 23 3.95 5.75 -4.43
N GLN A 24 4.35 6.26 -5.59
CA GLN A 24 3.78 7.49 -6.15
C GLN A 24 2.29 7.36 -6.44
N GLU A 25 1.84 6.22 -6.97
CA GLU A 25 0.43 5.96 -7.21
C GLU A 25 -0.36 5.93 -5.89
N THR A 26 0.12 5.21 -4.88
CA THR A 26 -0.51 5.14 -3.56
C THR A 26 -0.55 6.53 -2.90
N GLU A 27 0.51 7.32 -3.01
CA GLU A 27 0.55 8.71 -2.53
C GLU A 27 -0.48 9.60 -3.23
N LYS A 28 -0.63 9.48 -4.56
CA LYS A 28 -1.64 10.23 -5.31
C LYS A 28 -3.05 9.85 -4.86
N LEU A 29 -3.32 8.56 -4.69
CA LEU A 29 -4.62 8.07 -4.20
C LEU A 29 -4.92 8.58 -2.78
N MET A 30 -3.91 8.65 -1.90
CA MET A 30 -4.07 9.23 -0.57
C MET A 30 -4.33 10.74 -0.61
N LYS A 31 -3.60 11.50 -1.45
CA LYS A 31 -3.77 12.95 -1.59
C LYS A 31 -5.11 13.31 -2.22
N ASN A 32 -5.55 12.60 -3.26
CA ASN A 32 -6.83 12.85 -3.92
C ASN A 32 -8.02 12.61 -2.96
N ASN A 33 -7.94 11.60 -2.09
CA ASN A 33 -8.98 11.37 -1.08
C ASN A 33 -9.02 12.45 0.03
N GLN A 34 -8.04 13.37 0.08
CA GLN A 34 -8.08 14.56 0.94
C GLN A 34 -8.66 15.78 0.22
N THR A 35 -8.62 15.84 -1.12
CA THR A 35 -9.22 16.91 -1.92
C THR A 35 -10.73 16.74 -2.10
N ASP A 36 -11.26 15.52 -1.93
CA ASP A 36 -12.67 15.28 -1.56
C ASP A 36 -12.87 15.59 -0.06
N SER A 37 -12.39 16.76 0.37
CA SER A 37 -12.66 17.25 1.71
C SER A 37 -14.17 17.45 1.85
N PRO A 38 -14.84 16.77 2.81
CA PRO A 38 -16.24 17.02 3.10
C PRO A 38 -16.51 18.45 3.61
N ASN A 39 -15.49 19.30 3.76
CA ASN A 39 -15.67 20.68 4.21
C ASN A 39 -16.41 21.58 3.22
N ASP A 40 -16.37 21.30 1.91
CA ASP A 40 -17.21 22.03 0.93
C ASP A 40 -18.65 21.49 0.94
N ALA A 41 -18.84 20.19 1.16
CA ALA A 41 -20.17 19.57 1.28
C ALA A 41 -20.89 19.88 2.60
N ILE A 42 -20.16 20.04 3.72
CA ILE A 42 -20.72 20.36 5.04
C ILE A 42 -21.32 21.78 5.08
N GLN A 43 -20.83 22.71 4.25
CA GLN A 43 -21.41 24.05 4.14
C GLN A 43 -22.73 24.07 3.36
N GLU A 44 -22.99 23.07 2.51
CA GLU A 44 -24.28 22.92 1.82
C GLU A 44 -25.27 22.02 2.60
N LEU A 45 -24.77 21.09 3.44
CA LEU A 45 -25.59 20.22 4.30
C LEU A 45 -26.31 20.96 5.44
N ALA A 46 -25.90 22.18 5.80
CA ALA A 46 -26.60 22.98 6.81
C ALA A 46 -28.02 23.41 6.38
N ASP A 47 -28.35 23.26 5.09
CA ASP A 47 -29.65 23.61 4.51
C ASP A 47 -30.50 22.39 4.11
N TYR A 48 -29.99 21.15 4.21
CA TYR A 48 -30.75 19.95 3.84
C TYR A 48 -31.31 19.19 5.05
N ASP A 49 -32.63 19.09 5.05
CA ASP A 49 -33.50 18.33 5.95
C ASP A 49 -32.94 16.92 6.25
N ASN A 50 -32.47 16.72 7.49
CA ASN A 50 -31.84 15.50 7.98
C ASN A 50 -32.86 14.35 8.06
N HIS A 51 -33.07 13.66 6.94
CA HIS A 51 -33.97 12.51 6.86
C HIS A 51 -33.34 11.29 7.56
N PRO A 52 -34.05 10.62 8.50
CA PRO A 52 -33.52 9.50 9.27
C PRO A 52 -33.14 8.25 8.45
N ALA A 53 -33.46 8.21 7.15
CA ALA A 53 -33.04 7.16 6.23
C ALA A 53 -31.61 7.37 5.69
N ASP A 54 -31.10 8.60 5.65
CA ASP A 54 -29.75 8.93 5.15
C ASP A 54 -28.65 8.73 6.20
N MET A 55 -28.98 8.81 7.50
CA MET A 55 -27.99 8.61 8.58
C MET A 55 -27.34 7.22 8.58
N GLY A 56 -28.05 6.18 8.12
CA GLY A 56 -27.50 4.83 8.00
C GLY A 56 -26.53 4.69 6.82
N THR A 57 -26.78 5.43 5.74
CA THR A 57 -25.93 5.47 4.54
C THR A 57 -24.67 6.26 4.82
N GLU A 58 -24.77 7.43 5.45
CA GLU A 58 -23.62 8.26 5.82
C GLU A 58 -22.62 7.52 6.73
N GLN A 59 -23.11 6.80 7.74
CA GLN A 59 -22.26 6.01 8.65
C GLN A 59 -21.53 4.89 7.88
N PHE A 60 -22.24 4.15 7.02
CA PHE A 60 -21.65 3.07 6.24
C PHE A 60 -20.57 3.58 5.27
N GLU A 61 -20.79 4.75 4.67
CA GLU A 61 -19.80 5.37 3.79
C GLU A 61 -18.56 5.83 4.55
N GLN A 62 -18.73 6.43 5.73
CA GLN A 62 -17.60 6.80 6.59
C GLN A 62 -16.77 5.58 7.04
N GLU A 63 -17.42 4.48 7.41
CA GLU A 63 -16.73 3.23 7.78
C GLU A 63 -15.96 2.63 6.59
N ARG A 64 -16.56 2.66 5.39
CA ARG A 64 -15.93 2.23 4.14
C ARG A 64 -14.69 3.07 3.81
N ASP A 65 -14.80 4.39 3.92
CA ASP A 65 -13.68 5.32 3.69
C ASP A 65 -12.56 5.15 4.71
N ALA A 66 -12.90 4.89 5.98
CA ALA A 66 -11.93 4.61 7.03
C ALA A 66 -11.16 3.30 6.72
N GLY A 67 -11.86 2.23 6.33
CA GLY A 67 -11.24 0.97 5.93
C GLY A 67 -10.29 1.14 4.74
N LEU A 68 -10.71 1.87 3.71
CA LEU A 68 -9.89 2.14 2.53
C LEU A 68 -8.63 2.94 2.85
N LYS A 69 -8.72 3.93 3.76
CA LYS A 69 -7.56 4.67 4.25
C LYS A 69 -6.57 3.77 4.99
N LEU A 70 -7.05 2.83 5.82
CA LEU A 70 -6.19 1.88 6.53
C LEU A 70 -5.46 0.96 5.55
N VAL A 71 -6.15 0.39 4.57
CA VAL A 71 -5.55 -0.49 3.55
C VAL A 71 -4.48 0.25 2.75
N ARG A 72 -4.74 1.51 2.36
CA ARG A 72 -3.74 2.33 1.66
C ARG A 72 -2.51 2.60 2.52
N LYS A 73 -2.70 2.91 3.81
CA LYS A 73 -1.60 3.14 4.76
C LYS A 73 -0.73 1.90 4.93
N ASP A 74 -1.36 0.74 5.09
CA ASP A 74 -0.65 -0.53 5.19
C ASP A 74 0.18 -0.79 3.93
N ARG A 75 -0.43 -0.66 2.75
CA ARG A 75 0.28 -0.81 1.47
C ARG A 75 1.44 0.17 1.30
N MET A 76 1.29 1.42 1.73
CA MET A 76 2.40 2.39 1.72
C MET A 76 3.56 1.90 2.59
N GLN A 77 3.26 1.44 3.80
CA GLN A 77 4.26 0.93 4.73
C GLN A 77 4.98 -0.30 4.18
N GLU A 78 4.27 -1.19 3.48
CA GLU A 78 4.87 -2.35 2.81
C GLU A 78 5.84 -1.94 1.70
N ILE A 79 5.47 -0.96 0.88
CA ILE A 79 6.32 -0.43 -0.19
C ILE A 79 7.59 0.22 0.40
N GLU A 80 7.44 1.02 1.44
CA GLU A 80 8.57 1.67 2.10
C GLU A 80 9.52 0.65 2.75
N ASN A 81 8.97 -0.38 3.39
CA ASN A 81 9.77 -1.46 3.95
C ASN A 81 10.55 -2.24 2.87
N ALA A 82 9.91 -2.52 1.73
CA ALA A 82 10.57 -3.17 0.60
C ALA A 82 11.71 -2.32 0.04
N LEU A 83 11.51 -1.01 -0.13
CA LEU A 83 12.55 -0.08 -0.57
C LEU A 83 13.72 -0.01 0.43
N GLU A 84 13.43 0.08 1.73
CA GLU A 84 14.45 0.07 2.78
C GLU A 84 15.28 -1.23 2.71
N LYS A 85 14.64 -2.39 2.57
CA LYS A 85 15.34 -3.67 2.40
C LYS A 85 16.25 -3.70 1.18
N ILE A 86 15.89 -3.01 0.09
CA ILE A 86 16.75 -2.88 -1.09
C ILE A 86 17.99 -2.07 -0.73
N GLU A 87 17.85 -0.96 -0.01
CA GLU A 87 18.98 -0.13 0.43
C GLU A 87 19.90 -0.86 1.43
N HIS A 88 19.31 -1.66 2.32
CA HIS A 88 20.04 -2.49 3.29
C HIS A 88 20.60 -3.78 2.68
N GLY A 89 20.24 -4.13 1.45
CA GLY A 89 20.64 -5.35 0.77
C GLY A 89 20.07 -6.65 1.34
N THR A 90 18.94 -6.55 2.04
CA THR A 90 18.18 -7.68 2.62
C THR A 90 16.89 -7.98 1.85
N TYR A 91 16.67 -7.29 0.73
CA TYR A 91 15.51 -7.51 -0.12
C TYR A 91 15.46 -8.92 -0.69
N GLY A 92 14.25 -9.50 -0.72
CA GLY A 92 14.05 -10.89 -1.12
C GLY A 92 14.35 -11.90 -0.01
N LEU A 93 14.34 -11.52 1.27
CA LEU A 93 14.36 -12.45 2.40
C LEU A 93 13.01 -12.48 3.12
N SER A 94 12.52 -13.69 3.43
CA SER A 94 11.31 -13.88 4.24
C SER A 94 11.53 -13.35 5.65
N GLU A 95 10.59 -12.55 6.17
CA GLU A 95 10.67 -12.04 7.55
C GLU A 95 10.41 -13.12 8.60
N LYS A 96 9.73 -14.21 8.24
CA LYS A 96 9.43 -15.32 9.16
C LYS A 96 10.61 -16.27 9.31
N SER A 97 11.17 -16.71 8.18
CA SER A 97 12.19 -17.76 8.15
C SER A 97 13.59 -17.29 7.78
N GLY A 98 13.74 -16.05 7.31
CA GLY A 98 15.02 -15.51 6.81
C GLY A 98 15.49 -16.15 5.50
N LYS A 99 14.66 -16.97 4.86
CA LYS A 99 14.97 -17.69 3.61
C LYS A 99 14.79 -16.78 2.39
N PRO A 100 15.53 -17.02 1.29
CA PRO A 100 15.35 -16.26 0.06
C PRO A 100 13.96 -16.49 -0.55
N ILE A 101 13.30 -15.39 -0.90
CA ILE A 101 12.01 -15.35 -1.60
C ILE A 101 12.31 -15.53 -3.10
N PRO A 102 11.63 -16.45 -3.80
CA PRO A 102 11.85 -16.68 -5.23
C PRO A 102 11.57 -15.41 -6.04
N VAL A 103 12.43 -15.13 -7.02
CA VAL A 103 12.37 -13.92 -7.85
C VAL A 103 11.03 -13.82 -8.58
N GLU A 104 10.48 -14.93 -9.08
CA GLU A 104 9.17 -14.98 -9.75
C GLU A 104 8.05 -14.40 -8.88
N ARG A 105 8.14 -14.58 -7.55
CA ARG A 105 7.19 -14.03 -6.59
C ARG A 105 7.41 -12.54 -6.36
N LEU A 106 8.66 -12.09 -6.32
CA LEU A 106 8.97 -10.66 -6.23
C LEU A 106 8.56 -9.92 -7.51
N GLU A 107 8.65 -10.58 -8.67
CA GLU A 107 8.16 -10.06 -9.95
C GLU A 107 6.63 -9.95 -9.98
N ALA A 108 5.91 -10.90 -9.38
CA ALA A 108 4.45 -10.85 -9.25
C ALA A 108 3.95 -9.90 -8.15
N GLN A 109 4.63 -9.91 -6.99
CA GLN A 109 4.32 -9.09 -5.82
C GLN A 109 5.61 -8.51 -5.22
N PRO A 110 6.05 -7.34 -5.69
CA PRO A 110 7.31 -6.72 -5.25
C PRO A 110 7.34 -6.31 -3.76
N THR A 111 6.18 -6.23 -3.11
CA THR A 111 6.05 -5.99 -1.65
C THR A 111 6.04 -7.28 -0.82
N ALA A 112 6.22 -8.46 -1.44
CA ALA A 112 6.14 -9.74 -0.72
C ALA A 112 7.14 -9.81 0.45
N ARG A 113 6.61 -10.03 1.65
CA ARG A 113 7.37 -10.10 2.92
C ARG A 113 7.77 -11.53 3.31
N ASN A 114 7.06 -12.52 2.75
CA ASN A 114 7.17 -13.93 3.12
C ASN A 114 7.12 -14.84 1.88
N LEU A 115 7.55 -16.08 2.06
CA LEU A 115 7.40 -17.18 1.10
C LEU A 115 5.93 -17.56 0.93
N VAL A 116 5.55 -18.10 -0.24
CA VAL A 116 4.19 -18.61 -0.52
C VAL A 116 3.74 -19.61 0.54
N GLU A 117 4.66 -20.48 0.97
CA GLU A 117 4.40 -21.53 1.96
C GLU A 117 4.17 -20.99 3.37
N GLU A 118 4.44 -19.70 3.61
CA GLU A 118 4.39 -19.04 4.91
C GLU A 118 3.31 -17.95 4.99
N GLU A 119 2.47 -17.77 3.98
CA GLU A 119 1.34 -16.84 3.99
C GLU A 119 0.11 -17.39 4.73
#